data_AF-A0A2M6UDU9-F1
#
_entry.id   AF-A0A2M6UDU9-F1
#
_cell.length_a   1.000
_cell.length_b   1.000
_cell.length_c   1.000
_cell.angle_alpha   90.00
_cell.angle_beta   90.00
_cell.angle_gamma   90.00
#
_symmetry.space_group_name_H-M   'P 1'
#
loop_
_entity.id
_entity.type
_entity.pdbx_description
1 polymer ?
#
loop_
_entity_poly.entity_id
_entity_poly.type
_entity_poly.pdbx_seq_one_letter_code
_entity_poly.pdbx_strand_id
1 'polypeptide(L)' 'MDIDTQIARVKDLIAKREEIDTELSSILGVTPKARKPQRCSNCNEEGHSARTCPQLQAQ' A
#
# COMPACT_ATOMS: atom_id res chain seq x y z
N MET A 1 8.29 -15.40 -18.98
CA MET A 1 8.99 -14.70 -17.88
C MET A 1 8.68 -15.46 -16.61
N ASP A 2 9.71 -16.01 -15.99
CA ASP A 2 9.59 -16.86 -14.81
C ASP A 2 9.05 -16.08 -13.60
N ILE A 3 8.21 -16.71 -12.78
CA ILE A 3 7.54 -16.06 -11.65
C ILE A 3 8.56 -15.58 -10.61
N ASP A 4 9.61 -16.37 -10.36
CA ASP A 4 10.66 -16.01 -9.41
C ASP A 4 11.42 -14.75 -9.86
N THR A 5 11.61 -14.59 -11.16
CA THR A 5 12.23 -13.38 -11.73
C THR A 5 11.36 -12.15 -11.49
N GLN A 6 10.05 -12.28 -11.64
CA GLN A 6 9.11 -11.19 -11.38
C GLN A 6 9.09 -10.83 -9.88
N ILE A 7 9.08 -11.83 -9.00
CA ILE A 7 9.14 -11.62 -7.55
C ILE A 7 10.43 -10.90 -7.15
N ALA A 8 11.57 -11.29 -7.70
CA ALA A 8 12.85 -10.63 -7.43
C ALA A 8 12.81 -9.15 -7.84
N ARG A 9 12.25 -8.84 -9.02
CA ARG A 9 12.09 -7.47 -9.48
C ARG A 9 11.16 -6.65 -8.59
N VAL A 10 10.05 -7.24 -8.13
CA VAL A 10 9.13 -6.56 -7.21
C VAL A 10 9.81 -6.24 -5.89
N LYS A 11 10.63 -7.15 -5.34
CA LYS A 11 11.39 -6.91 -4.12
C LYS A 11 12.40 -5.76 -4.27
N ASP A 12 13.13 -5.72 -5.38
CA ASP A 12 14.05 -4.61 -5.70
C ASP A 12 13.31 -3.26 -5.77
N LEU A 13 12.13 -3.23 -6.40
CA LEU A 13 11.31 -2.02 -6.47
C LEU A 13 10.79 -1.56 -5.11
N ILE A 14 10.47 -2.50 -4.20
CA ILE A 14 10.08 -2.18 -2.82
C ILE A 14 11.27 -1.59 -2.04
N ALA A 15 12.47 -2.15 -2.18
CA ALA A 15 13.66 -1.61 -1.52
C ALA A 15 13.97 -0.17 -2.00
N LYS A 16 13.95 0.06 -3.32
CA LYS A 16 14.12 1.40 -3.89
C LYS A 16 13.08 2.41 -3.42
N ARG A 17 11.86 1.95 -3.10
CA ARG A 17 10.83 2.82 -2.54
C ARG A 17 11.27 3.38 -1.20
N GLU A 18 11.89 2.59 -0.32
CA GLU A 18 12.35 3.04 1.00
C GLU A 18 13.53 4.01 0.93
N GLU A 19 14.44 3.82 -0.04
CA GLU A 19 15.53 4.77 -0.29
C GLU A 19 14.97 6.14 -0.71
N ILE A 20 14.02 6.16 -1.66
CA ILE A 20 13.36 7.39 -2.11
C ILE A 20 12.60 8.06 -0.95
N ASP A 21 11.95 7.26 -0.11
CA ASP A 21 11.23 7.70 1.08
C ASP A 21 12.13 8.51 2.04
N THR A 22 13.32 7.96 2.29
CA THR A 22 14.36 8.56 3.15
C THR A 22 14.90 9.86 2.56
N GLU A 23 15.23 9.85 1.26
CA GLU A 23 15.73 11.03 0.55
C GLU A 23 14.69 12.17 0.51
N LEU A 24 13.42 11.84 0.24
CA LEU A 24 12.33 12.82 0.23
C LEU A 24 12.06 13.41 1.62
N SER A 25 12.15 12.59 2.67
CA SER A 25 12.05 13.06 4.06
C SER A 25 13.14 14.08 4.39
N SER A 26 14.38 13.81 3.93
CA SER A 26 15.52 14.71 4.12
C SER A 26 15.34 16.05 3.36
N ILE A 27 14.90 16.01 2.10
CA ILE A 27 14.82 17.20 1.24
C ILE A 27 13.62 18.09 1.60
N LEU A 28 12.45 17.48 1.78
CA LEU A 28 11.18 18.20 1.86
C LEU A 28 10.62 18.26 3.29
N GLY A 29 11.21 17.54 4.25
CA GLY A 29 10.68 17.42 5.61
C GLY A 29 9.29 16.78 5.66
N VAL A 30 8.85 16.16 4.56
CA VAL A 30 7.57 15.48 4.46
C VAL A 30 7.79 14.03 4.85
N THR A 31 7.09 13.56 5.87
CA THR A 31 7.05 12.12 6.15
C THR A 31 6.11 11.49 5.12
N PRO A 32 6.61 10.63 4.24
CA PRO A 32 5.76 9.93 3.28
C PRO A 32 4.74 9.10 4.05
N LYS A 33 3.47 9.33 3.70
CA LYS A 33 2.35 8.63 4.34
C LYS A 33 2.43 7.17 3.92
N ALA A 34 2.90 6.32 4.83
CA ALA A 34 2.77 4.87 4.71
C ALA A 34 1.33 4.58 4.25
N ARG A 35 1.19 3.93 3.08
CA ARG A 35 -0.13 3.50 2.61
C ARG A 35 -0.60 2.43 3.56
N LYS A 36 -1.27 2.84 4.64
CA LYS A 36 -1.99 1.91 5.49
C LYS A 36 -2.94 1.14 4.58
N PRO A 37 -2.97 -0.20 4.63
CA PRO A 37 -3.94 -0.97 3.87
C PRO A 37 -5.31 -0.39 4.17
N GLN A 38 -6.05 -0.04 3.12
CA GLN A 38 -7.37 0.54 3.30
C GLN A 38 -8.27 -0.55 3.86
N ARG A 39 -8.50 -0.47 5.17
CA ARG A 39 -9.34 -1.38 5.94
C ARG A 39 -10.71 -0.75 6.11
N CYS A 40 -11.74 -1.50 5.77
CA CYS A 40 -13.13 -1.10 5.95
C CYS A 40 -13.42 -0.93 7.44
N SER A 41 -13.97 0.21 7.84
CA SER A 41 -14.31 0.47 9.24
C SER A 41 -15.56 -0.28 9.73
N ASN A 42 -16.35 -0.86 8.82
CA ASN A 42 -17.57 -1.59 9.16
C ASN A 42 -17.31 -3.10 9.38
N CYS A 43 -16.57 -3.72 8.46
CA CYS A 43 -16.30 -5.17 8.51
C CYS A 43 -14.86 -5.54 8.86
N ASN A 44 -13.97 -4.55 8.95
CA ASN A 44 -12.55 -4.76 9.21
C ASN A 44 -11.84 -5.63 8.13
N GLU A 45 -12.37 -5.71 6.91
CA GLU A 45 -11.68 -6.34 5.77
C GLU A 45 -10.90 -5.31 4.95
N GLU A 46 -9.88 -5.76 4.22
CA GLU A 46 -9.07 -4.94 3.33
C GLU A 46 -9.59 -4.90 1.89
N GLY A 47 -9.20 -3.88 1.13
CA GLY A 47 -9.54 -3.74 -0.30
C GLY A 47 -10.79 -2.90 -0.59
N HIS A 48 -11.53 -2.47 0.43
CA HIS A 48 -12.66 -1.56 0.27
C HIS A 48 -12.80 -0.60 1.47
N SER A 49 -13.51 0.50 1.27
CA SER A 49 -13.80 1.47 2.33
C SER A 49 -15.16 1.17 2.97
N ALA A 50 -15.42 1.77 4.14
CA ALA A 50 -16.73 1.71 4.80
C ALA A 50 -17.91 2.06 3.86
N ARG A 51 -17.69 2.96 2.89
CA ARG A 51 -18.69 3.42 1.90
C ARG A 51 -18.97 2.41 0.78
N THR A 52 -18.02 1.51 0.54
CA THR A 52 -18.07 0.48 -0.51
C THR A 52 -18.05 -0.91 0.13
N CYS A 53 -18.60 -1.03 1.34
CA CYS A 53 -18.60 -2.29 2.07
C CYS A 53 -19.65 -3.22 1.45
N PRO A 54 -19.24 -4.39 0.90
CA PRO A 54 -20.16 -5.29 0.23
C PRO A 54 -21.23 -5.83 1.19
N GLN A 55 -20.93 -5.97 2.48
CA GLN A 55 -21.90 -6.36 3.50
C GLN A 55 -23.01 -5.31 3.73
N LEU A 56 -22.72 -4.03 3.48
CA LEU A 56 -23.71 -2.96 3.57
C LEU A 56 -24.48 -2.76 2.27
N GLN A 57 -23.86 -3.11 1.13
CA GLN A 57 -24.50 -3.05 -0.18
C GLN A 57 -25.46 -4.22 -0.43
N ALA A 58 -25.38 -5.30 0.36
CA ALA A 58 -26.23 -6.48 0.25
C ALA A 58 -27.58 -6.36 1.00
N GLN A 59 -28.09 -5.15 1.23
CA GLN A 59 -29.42 -4.92 1.82
C GLN A 59 -30.43 -4.46 0.77
#